data_AF-A0AAD7A115-F1
#
_entry.id   AF-A0AAD7A115-F1
#
_cell.length_a   1.000
_cell.length_b   1.000
_cell.length_c   1.000
_cell.angle_alpha   90.00
_cell.angle_beta   90.00
_cell.angle_gamma   90.00
#
_symmetry.space_group_name_H-M   'P 1'
#
loop_
_entity.id
_entity.type
_entity.pdbx_description
1 polymer ?
#
loop_
_entity_poly.entity_id
_entity_poly.type
_entity_poly.pdbx_seq_one_letter_code
_entity_poly.pdbx_strand_id
1 'polypeptide(L)'
;MPTPQLTGILPPISLTHICRLWREIAISTSALWRAISVRGGSFQQQAHIIDLWLERSCSSPLSINVDIDDYDVDSKALSSISAHCSCWEYLKRVSHDKLAVPAIEGSTPLLRHLHLKSAVLNDVAASSIVLPWAQLTSLALRKVFLHECAPILKQTSNLVHCDLQLSFVEYDHSDITLPCLESLALNIPDPLGPVRQYLALFITPALRRLRIPEHFLGPDAIRSLTAFITTSGCELQELHITGKQSIPSKSRYREALHSVGRLSFSRSYHNQPPSEFDVVAIPVAIESDSDSDLSDNTSPDSEEEDY
;
A
#
# COMPACT_ATOMS: atom_id res chain seq x y z
N MET A 1 15.00 -6.22 0.53
CA MET A 1 15.35 -5.01 -0.24
C MET A 1 14.27 -3.97 0.04
N PRO A 2 14.62 -2.74 0.44
CA PRO A 2 13.63 -1.67 0.54
C PRO A 2 12.99 -1.43 -0.83
N THR A 3 11.69 -1.14 -0.86
CA THR A 3 11.00 -0.73 -2.08
C THR A 3 11.81 0.37 -2.78
N PRO A 4 12.14 0.25 -4.07
CA PRO A 4 12.79 1.36 -4.78
C PRO A 4 11.90 2.58 -4.62
N GLN A 5 12.48 3.72 -4.24
CA GLN A 5 11.73 4.96 -4.13
C GLN A 5 11.18 5.30 -5.53
N LEU A 6 9.88 5.13 -5.69
CA LEU A 6 9.12 5.44 -6.93
C LEU A 6 9.00 6.95 -7.18
N THR A 7 9.69 7.75 -6.36
CA THR A 7 9.62 9.21 -6.31
C THR A 7 11.02 9.77 -6.04
N GLY A 8 11.99 9.44 -6.89
CA GLY A 8 13.14 10.32 -7.06
C GLY A 8 12.64 11.68 -7.55
N ILE A 9 13.18 12.77 -7.00
CA ILE A 9 12.74 14.16 -7.22
C ILE A 9 12.76 14.57 -8.72
N LEU A 10 13.48 13.82 -9.57
CA LEU A 10 13.54 14.02 -11.02
C LEU A 10 13.37 12.68 -11.76
N PRO A 11 12.51 12.60 -12.79
CA PRO A 11 12.43 11.42 -13.64
C PRO A 11 13.76 11.16 -14.38
N PRO A 12 14.08 9.90 -14.74
CA PRO A 12 15.31 9.55 -15.48
C PRO A 12 15.51 10.37 -16.76
N ILE A 13 14.41 10.82 -17.37
CA ILE A 13 14.44 11.66 -18.56
C ILE A 13 15.17 12.98 -18.33
N SER A 14 15.06 13.58 -17.12
CA SER A 14 15.74 14.83 -16.78
C SER A 14 17.26 14.68 -16.86
N LEU A 15 17.81 13.50 -16.51
CA LEU A 15 19.24 13.22 -16.64
C LEU A 15 19.67 13.24 -18.11
N THR A 16 18.80 12.84 -19.04
CA THR A 16 19.10 12.84 -20.48
C THR A 16 19.22 14.24 -21.09
N HIS A 17 18.81 15.28 -20.36
CA HIS A 17 18.83 16.67 -20.82
C HIS A 17 19.98 17.51 -20.24
N ILE A 18 20.77 16.99 -19.28
CA ILE A 18 21.87 17.73 -18.65
C ILE A 18 23.03 17.94 -19.62
N CYS A 19 23.66 16.85 -20.08
CA CYS A 19 24.73 16.88 -21.08
C CYS A 19 24.80 15.52 -21.82
N ARG A 20 25.68 15.41 -22.83
CA ARG A 20 25.83 14.16 -23.62
C ARG A 20 26.23 12.96 -22.75
N LEU A 21 27.17 13.15 -21.82
CA LEU A 21 27.61 12.09 -20.92
C LEU A 21 26.48 11.59 -20.03
N TRP A 22 25.72 12.49 -19.41
CA TRP A 22 24.56 12.11 -18.60
C TRP A 22 23.48 11.40 -19.40
N ARG A 23 23.28 11.78 -20.67
CA ARG A 23 22.39 11.05 -21.58
C ARG A 23 22.87 9.63 -21.84
N GLU A 24 24.15 9.44 -22.14
CA GLU A 24 24.72 8.10 -22.35
C GLU A 24 24.62 7.22 -21.09
N ILE A 25 24.95 7.77 -19.92
CA ILE A 25 24.82 7.07 -18.65
C ILE A 25 23.35 6.72 -18.38
N ALA A 26 22.44 7.69 -18.52
CA ALA A 26 21.02 7.48 -18.25
C ALA A 26 20.42 6.42 -19.16
N ILE A 27 20.76 6.42 -20.45
CA ILE A 27 20.25 5.46 -21.43
C ILE A 27 20.84 4.06 -21.22
N SER A 28 22.13 3.95 -20.88
CA SER A 28 22.80 2.66 -20.68
C SER A 28 22.51 2.01 -19.33
N THR A 29 21.96 2.76 -18.37
CA THR A 29 21.65 2.24 -17.02
C THR A 29 20.18 1.85 -16.91
N SER A 30 19.86 0.60 -17.26
CA SER A 30 18.47 0.08 -17.24
C SER A 30 17.78 0.21 -15.88
N ALA A 31 18.53 0.10 -14.79
CA ALA A 31 18.02 0.23 -13.43
C ALA A 31 17.41 1.62 -13.12
N LEU A 32 17.75 2.67 -13.88
CA LEU A 32 17.11 3.99 -13.71
C LEU A 32 15.66 3.99 -14.18
N TRP A 33 15.31 3.12 -15.13
CA TRP A 33 13.99 3.09 -15.79
C TRP A 33 13.02 2.09 -15.14
N ARG A 34 13.43 1.45 -14.03
CA ARG A 34 12.65 0.39 -13.38
C ARG A 34 11.36 0.84 -12.69
N ALA A 35 11.16 2.14 -12.48
CA ALA A 35 10.16 2.69 -11.55
C ALA A 35 9.05 3.45 -12.29
N ILE A 36 8.06 2.76 -12.83
CA ILE A 36 7.01 3.36 -13.67
C ILE A 36 5.84 3.81 -12.80
N SER A 37 5.48 5.10 -12.85
CA SER A 37 4.26 5.61 -12.23
C SER A 37 3.34 6.17 -13.30
N VAL A 38 2.16 5.58 -13.42
CA VAL A 38 1.07 6.07 -14.26
C VAL A 38 0.10 6.81 -13.35
N ARG A 39 -0.10 8.11 -13.56
CA ARG A 39 -0.95 8.93 -12.67
C ARG A 39 -1.83 9.84 -13.51
N GLY A 40 -3.14 9.83 -13.26
CA GLY A 40 -4.11 10.85 -13.72
C GLY A 40 -4.17 11.17 -15.23
N GLY A 41 -5.38 11.42 -15.73
CA GLY A 41 -5.60 11.77 -17.14
C GLY A 41 -5.49 10.57 -18.09
N SER A 42 -5.80 10.82 -19.37
CA SER A 42 -5.90 9.76 -20.37
C SER A 42 -4.58 9.03 -20.53
N PHE A 43 -4.61 7.70 -20.34
CA PHE A 43 -3.44 6.85 -20.56
C PHE A 43 -2.82 7.04 -21.95
N GLN A 44 -3.62 7.36 -22.97
CA GLN A 44 -3.14 7.58 -24.33
C GLN A 44 -2.05 8.65 -24.40
N GLN A 45 -2.11 9.66 -23.52
CA GLN A 45 -1.09 10.71 -23.43
C GLN A 45 0.22 10.18 -22.82
N GLN A 46 0.16 9.14 -21.99
CA GLN A 46 1.30 8.57 -21.26
C GLN A 46 1.86 7.31 -21.93
N ALA A 47 1.12 6.70 -22.87
CA ALA A 47 1.46 5.43 -23.51
C ALA A 47 2.89 5.43 -24.09
N HIS A 48 3.24 6.46 -24.86
CA HIS A 48 4.58 6.54 -25.47
C HIS A 48 5.70 6.61 -24.42
N ILE A 49 5.48 7.33 -23.32
CA ILE A 49 6.46 7.42 -22.23
C ILE A 49 6.57 6.06 -21.52
N ILE A 50 5.46 5.37 -21.30
CA ILE A 50 5.45 4.06 -20.66
C ILE A 50 6.17 3.03 -21.53
N ASP A 51 5.88 2.99 -22.83
CA ASP A 51 6.57 2.10 -23.78
C ASP A 51 8.08 2.38 -23.80
N LEU A 52 8.49 3.67 -23.79
CA LEU A 52 9.90 4.06 -23.69
C LEU A 52 10.54 3.56 -22.39
N TRP A 53 9.86 3.70 -21.24
CA TRP A 53 10.40 3.23 -19.96
C TRP A 53 10.50 1.71 -19.92
N LEU A 54 9.50 0.99 -20.44
CA LEU A 54 9.52 -0.46 -20.56
C LEU A 54 10.70 -0.92 -21.42
N GLU A 55 10.90 -0.31 -22.60
CA GLU A 55 12.03 -0.60 -23.49
C GLU A 55 13.38 -0.40 -22.78
N ARG A 56 13.55 0.71 -22.07
CA ARG A 56 14.81 1.05 -21.39
C ARG A 56 15.05 0.27 -20.10
N SER A 57 14.01 -0.24 -19.47
CA SER A 57 14.12 -1.08 -18.28
C SER A 57 14.71 -2.46 -18.58
N CYS A 58 14.58 -2.94 -19.83
CA CYS A 58 15.05 -4.24 -20.29
C CYS A 58 14.60 -5.38 -19.35
N SER A 59 15.53 -6.14 -18.77
CA SER A 59 15.28 -7.25 -17.84
C SER A 59 15.31 -6.83 -16.36
N SER A 60 15.28 -5.53 -16.07
CA SER A 60 15.36 -5.04 -14.69
C SER A 60 14.06 -5.33 -13.93
N PRO A 61 14.12 -5.70 -12.64
CA PRO A 61 12.94 -5.87 -11.81
C PRO A 61 12.11 -4.57 -11.71
N LEU A 62 10.90 -4.60 -12.29
CA LEU A 62 10.01 -3.46 -12.46
C LEU A 62 9.19 -3.18 -11.20
N SER A 63 9.06 -1.90 -10.89
CA SER A 63 8.14 -1.38 -9.88
C SER A 63 7.14 -0.45 -10.56
N ILE A 64 5.88 -0.88 -10.65
CA ILE A 64 4.83 -0.20 -11.39
C ILE A 64 3.75 0.26 -10.41
N ASN A 65 3.37 1.53 -10.48
CA ASN A 65 2.26 2.11 -9.74
C ASN A 65 1.22 2.68 -10.71
N VAL A 66 0.00 2.15 -10.67
CA VAL A 66 -1.10 2.56 -11.55
C VAL A 66 -2.11 3.37 -10.74
N ASP A 67 -1.96 4.69 -10.74
CA ASP A 67 -2.85 5.60 -10.05
C ASP A 67 -3.80 6.33 -11.00
N ILE A 68 -4.69 5.54 -11.61
CA ILE A 68 -5.72 6.00 -12.53
C ILE A 68 -7.08 5.62 -11.94
N ASP A 69 -8.11 6.41 -12.26
CA ASP A 69 -9.50 6.09 -11.93
C ASP A 69 -9.99 4.91 -12.79
N ASP A 70 -10.80 4.03 -12.21
CA ASP A 70 -11.26 2.77 -12.85
C ASP A 70 -11.97 3.00 -14.21
N TYR A 71 -12.50 4.21 -14.42
CA TYR A 71 -13.20 4.61 -15.64
C TYR A 71 -12.29 5.07 -16.79
N ASP A 72 -11.02 5.36 -16.54
CA ASP A 72 -10.11 6.04 -17.48
C ASP A 72 -8.96 5.15 -17.99
N VAL A 73 -8.96 3.86 -17.62
CA VAL A 73 -7.91 2.93 -18.07
C VAL A 73 -8.27 2.28 -19.40
N ASP A 74 -7.64 2.76 -20.48
CA ASP A 74 -7.64 2.14 -21.81
C ASP A 74 -7.06 0.71 -21.73
N SER A 75 -7.68 -0.28 -22.38
CA SER A 75 -7.21 -1.68 -22.37
C SER A 75 -5.82 -1.84 -23.00
N LYS A 76 -5.45 -0.97 -23.94
CA LYS A 76 -4.14 -1.00 -24.60
C LYS A 76 -2.99 -0.74 -23.63
N ALA A 77 -3.23 0.14 -22.67
CA ALA A 77 -2.29 0.50 -21.61
C ALA A 77 -1.78 -0.69 -20.80
N LEU A 78 -2.76 -1.40 -20.28
CA LEU A 78 -2.57 -2.54 -19.43
C LEU A 78 -2.01 -3.69 -20.24
N SER A 79 -2.31 -3.76 -21.54
CA SER A 79 -1.69 -4.73 -22.43
C SER A 79 -0.17 -4.52 -22.57
N SER A 80 0.32 -3.29 -22.73
CA SER A 80 1.77 -2.99 -22.76
C SER A 80 2.45 -3.35 -21.44
N ILE A 81 1.82 -2.99 -20.31
CA ILE A 81 2.33 -3.31 -18.97
C ILE A 81 2.35 -4.83 -18.77
N SER A 82 1.25 -5.52 -19.11
CA SER A 82 1.07 -6.98 -18.96
C SER A 82 2.01 -7.78 -19.86
N ALA A 83 2.40 -7.25 -21.02
CA ALA A 83 3.39 -7.87 -21.89
C ALA A 83 4.77 -8.01 -21.23
N HIS A 84 5.07 -7.22 -20.20
CA HIS A 84 6.34 -7.24 -19.47
C HIS A 84 6.24 -7.87 -18.08
N CYS A 85 5.22 -8.72 -17.86
CA CYS A 85 4.93 -9.29 -16.54
C CYS A 85 6.06 -10.14 -15.95
N SER A 86 6.95 -10.70 -16.80
CA SER A 86 8.12 -11.47 -16.37
C SER A 86 9.08 -10.70 -15.49
N CYS A 87 9.09 -9.37 -15.62
CA CYS A 87 9.99 -8.49 -14.89
C CYS A 87 9.32 -7.82 -13.69
N TRP A 88 8.02 -8.02 -13.44
CA TRP A 88 7.33 -7.34 -12.34
C TRP A 88 7.84 -7.81 -10.97
N GLU A 89 8.31 -6.87 -10.16
CA GLU A 89 8.69 -7.09 -8.77
C GLU A 89 7.69 -6.43 -7.80
N TYR A 90 7.27 -5.21 -8.13
CA TYR A 90 6.27 -4.45 -7.38
C TYR A 90 5.16 -3.99 -8.31
N LEU A 91 3.91 -4.35 -8.00
CA LEU A 91 2.74 -3.90 -8.74
C LEU A 91 1.74 -3.27 -7.78
N LYS A 92 1.57 -1.95 -7.86
CA LYS A 92 0.73 -1.17 -6.95
C LYS A 92 -0.47 -0.55 -7.65
N ARG A 93 -1.57 -0.48 -6.90
CA ARG A 93 -2.81 0.24 -7.25
C ARG A 93 -3.49 -0.25 -8.53
N VAL A 94 -3.34 -1.53 -8.89
CA VAL A 94 -3.97 -2.09 -10.09
C VAL A 94 -5.37 -2.61 -9.80
N SER A 95 -6.31 -2.47 -10.72
CA SER A 95 -7.66 -3.03 -10.61
C SER A 95 -7.67 -4.47 -11.12
N HIS A 96 -8.37 -5.35 -10.41
CA HIS A 96 -8.32 -6.78 -10.66
C HIS A 96 -8.82 -7.16 -12.07
N ASP A 97 -9.97 -6.61 -12.46
CA ASP A 97 -10.64 -6.80 -13.76
C ASP A 97 -9.80 -6.35 -14.96
N LYS A 98 -8.75 -5.56 -14.69
CA LYS A 98 -7.85 -4.98 -15.67
C LYS A 98 -6.57 -5.80 -15.88
N LEU A 99 -6.31 -6.80 -15.04
CA LEU A 99 -5.22 -7.74 -15.26
C LEU A 99 -5.65 -8.75 -16.34
N ALA A 100 -4.95 -8.75 -17.47
CA ALA A 100 -5.20 -9.72 -18.53
C ALA A 100 -4.74 -11.12 -18.10
N VAL A 101 -5.65 -11.88 -17.48
CA VAL A 101 -5.42 -13.23 -16.93
C VAL A 101 -4.62 -14.16 -17.86
N PRO A 102 -4.89 -14.25 -19.18
CA PRO A 102 -4.17 -15.19 -20.05
C PRO A 102 -2.67 -14.86 -20.24
N ALA A 103 -2.28 -13.59 -20.01
CA ALA A 103 -0.89 -13.15 -20.20
C ALA A 103 -0.01 -13.38 -18.97
N ILE A 104 -0.62 -13.62 -17.80
CA ILE A 104 0.07 -13.62 -16.50
C ILE A 104 0.35 -15.05 -16.00
N GLU A 105 -0.35 -16.04 -16.56
CA GLU A 105 -0.19 -17.45 -16.20
C GLU A 105 1.28 -17.90 -16.37
N GLY A 106 1.93 -18.25 -15.26
CA GLY A 106 3.33 -18.67 -15.21
C GLY A 106 4.39 -17.59 -15.49
N SER A 107 3.99 -16.32 -15.66
CA SER A 107 4.84 -15.29 -16.27
C SER A 107 5.25 -14.15 -15.33
N THR A 108 5.15 -14.30 -14.00
CA THR A 108 5.53 -13.26 -13.02
C THR A 108 6.51 -13.76 -11.94
N PRO A 109 7.67 -14.34 -12.30
CA PRO A 109 8.57 -15.02 -11.35
C PRO A 109 9.24 -14.08 -10.33
N LEU A 110 9.25 -12.78 -10.60
CA LEU A 110 9.90 -11.79 -9.71
C LEU A 110 8.91 -11.10 -8.77
N LEU A 111 7.61 -11.35 -8.87
CA LEU A 111 6.60 -10.58 -8.16
C LEU A 111 6.70 -10.81 -6.64
N ARG A 112 6.99 -9.73 -5.90
CA ARG A 112 7.15 -9.73 -4.44
C ARG A 112 6.10 -8.89 -3.73
N HIS A 113 5.59 -7.84 -4.38
CA HIS A 113 4.62 -6.92 -3.79
C HIS A 113 3.45 -6.70 -4.74
N LEU A 114 2.23 -6.93 -4.24
CA LEU A 114 1.00 -6.74 -5.00
C LEU A 114 0.01 -5.88 -4.21
N HIS A 115 -0.52 -4.83 -4.83
CA HIS A 115 -1.61 -4.03 -4.27
C HIS A 115 -2.74 -3.88 -5.28
N LEU A 116 -3.89 -4.48 -4.97
CA LEU A 116 -5.12 -4.43 -5.77
C LEU A 116 -6.12 -3.41 -5.21
N LYS A 117 -6.65 -2.51 -6.06
CA LYS A 117 -7.55 -1.38 -5.71
C LYS A 117 -9.03 -1.77 -5.59
N SER A 118 -9.46 -2.69 -6.44
CA SER A 118 -10.81 -3.24 -6.46
C SER A 118 -10.64 -4.72 -6.71
N ALA A 119 -10.81 -5.50 -5.66
CA ALA A 119 -10.82 -6.95 -5.72
C ALA A 119 -12.21 -7.40 -5.26
N VAL A 120 -13.25 -6.92 -5.95
CA VAL A 120 -14.54 -7.64 -5.98
C VAL A 120 -14.27 -8.91 -6.75
N LEU A 121 -13.78 -9.89 -6.02
CA LEU A 121 -13.41 -11.19 -6.52
C LEU A 121 -14.70 -12.01 -6.54
N ASN A 122 -15.67 -11.63 -7.39
CA ASN A 122 -16.88 -12.42 -7.62
C ASN A 122 -16.48 -13.90 -7.68
N ASP A 123 -17.26 -14.83 -7.13
CA ASP A 123 -16.94 -16.25 -6.88
C ASP A 123 -16.26 -17.01 -8.06
N VAL A 124 -16.35 -16.49 -9.28
CA VAL A 124 -15.72 -16.99 -10.52
C VAL A 124 -14.31 -16.43 -10.80
N ALA A 125 -13.86 -15.39 -10.08
CA ALA A 125 -12.70 -14.54 -10.40
C ALA A 125 -11.50 -14.71 -9.45
N ALA A 126 -11.70 -15.02 -8.16
CA ALA A 126 -10.56 -15.36 -7.28
C ALA A 126 -9.78 -16.58 -7.79
N SER A 127 -10.49 -17.52 -8.40
CA SER A 127 -9.93 -18.71 -9.04
C SER A 127 -9.36 -18.44 -10.44
N SER A 128 -9.64 -17.28 -11.06
CA SER A 128 -9.12 -16.96 -12.39
C SER A 128 -7.77 -16.25 -12.36
N ILE A 129 -7.37 -15.63 -11.24
CA ILE A 129 -6.01 -15.08 -11.12
C ILE A 129 -5.00 -16.19 -10.85
N VAL A 130 -4.28 -16.61 -11.88
CA VAL A 130 -3.12 -17.49 -11.73
C VAL A 130 -1.87 -16.65 -11.48
N LEU A 131 -1.69 -16.20 -10.24
CA LEU A 131 -0.47 -15.53 -9.76
C LEU A 131 0.35 -16.47 -8.86
N PRO A 132 1.69 -16.29 -8.79
CA PRO A 132 2.53 -17.02 -7.87
C PRO A 132 2.38 -16.45 -6.45
N TRP A 133 1.26 -16.73 -5.78
CA TRP A 133 0.93 -16.18 -4.46
C TRP A 133 2.00 -16.49 -3.40
N ALA A 134 2.61 -17.69 -3.46
CA ALA A 134 3.55 -18.16 -2.45
C ALA A 134 4.85 -17.32 -2.35
N GLN A 135 5.30 -16.65 -3.41
CA GLN A 135 6.53 -15.82 -3.39
C GLN A 135 6.29 -14.38 -2.93
N LEU A 136 5.03 -13.96 -2.75
CA LEU A 136 4.69 -12.62 -2.29
C LEU A 136 5.15 -12.42 -0.86
N THR A 137 5.78 -11.27 -0.64
CA THR A 137 6.21 -10.79 0.69
C THR A 137 5.30 -9.66 1.19
N SER A 138 4.57 -9.01 0.29
CA SER A 138 3.61 -7.96 0.62
C SER A 138 2.35 -8.07 -0.24
N LEU A 139 1.21 -8.00 0.41
CA LEU A 139 -0.10 -8.05 -0.25
C LEU A 139 -0.99 -6.97 0.34
N ALA A 140 -1.55 -6.12 -0.51
CA ALA A 140 -2.59 -5.19 -0.14
C ALA A 140 -3.82 -5.40 -1.00
N LEU A 141 -4.97 -5.59 -0.37
CA LEU A 141 -6.24 -5.82 -1.04
C LEU A 141 -7.26 -4.79 -0.59
N ARG A 142 -7.90 -4.12 -1.54
CA ARG A 142 -8.87 -3.07 -1.28
C ARG A 142 -10.25 -3.46 -1.78
N LYS A 143 -11.27 -3.11 -0.98
CA LYS A 143 -12.70 -3.36 -1.25
C LYS A 143 -13.01 -4.86 -1.42
N VAL A 144 -12.41 -5.72 -0.60
CA VAL A 144 -12.54 -7.18 -0.70
C VAL A 144 -13.42 -7.77 0.39
N PHE A 145 -14.10 -8.88 0.13
CA PHE A 145 -14.68 -9.67 1.21
C PHE A 145 -13.67 -10.68 1.76
N LEU A 146 -13.73 -10.97 3.05
CA LEU A 146 -12.77 -11.87 3.68
C LEU A 146 -12.83 -13.31 3.12
N HIS A 147 -14.03 -13.79 2.80
CA HIS A 147 -14.21 -15.12 2.21
C HIS A 147 -13.55 -15.23 0.82
N GLU A 148 -13.56 -14.15 0.04
CA GLU A 148 -12.94 -14.13 -1.29
C GLU A 148 -11.40 -14.09 -1.22
N CYS A 149 -10.85 -13.36 -0.24
CA CYS A 149 -9.40 -13.25 -0.12
C CYS A 149 -8.76 -14.34 0.75
N ALA A 150 -9.53 -15.08 1.56
CA ALA A 150 -9.00 -16.17 2.39
C ALA A 150 -8.29 -17.27 1.58
N PRO A 151 -8.80 -17.76 0.42
CA PRO A 151 -8.08 -18.72 -0.41
C PRO A 151 -6.74 -18.19 -0.94
N ILE A 152 -6.67 -16.88 -1.22
CA ILE A 152 -5.44 -16.21 -1.64
C ILE A 152 -4.45 -16.16 -0.47
N LEU A 153 -4.90 -15.73 0.71
CA LEU A 153 -4.07 -15.63 1.91
C LEU A 153 -3.51 -17.00 2.34
N LYS A 154 -4.29 -18.07 2.19
CA LYS A 154 -3.81 -19.44 2.45
C LYS A 154 -2.68 -19.89 1.50
N GLN A 155 -2.56 -19.28 0.32
CA GLN A 155 -1.48 -19.57 -0.64
C GLN A 155 -0.24 -18.69 -0.42
N THR A 156 -0.32 -17.61 0.36
CA THR A 156 0.78 -16.66 0.58
C THR A 156 1.63 -17.03 1.80
N SER A 157 2.42 -18.10 1.70
CA SER A 157 3.22 -18.63 2.83
C SER A 157 4.40 -17.74 3.25
N ASN A 158 4.95 -16.93 2.34
CA ASN A 158 6.09 -16.04 2.60
C ASN A 158 5.67 -14.59 2.88
N LEU A 159 4.39 -14.36 3.18
CA LEU A 159 3.85 -13.02 3.37
C LEU A 159 4.39 -12.38 4.66
N VAL A 160 5.01 -11.20 4.55
CA VAL A 160 5.56 -10.41 5.66
C VAL A 160 4.66 -9.23 5.99
N HIS A 161 4.04 -8.62 4.98
CA HIS A 161 3.15 -7.47 5.11
C HIS A 161 1.78 -7.72 4.46
N CYS A 162 0.71 -7.48 5.21
CA CYS A 162 -0.66 -7.61 4.73
C CYS A 162 -1.49 -6.38 5.09
N ASP A 163 -2.15 -5.76 4.10
CA ASP A 163 -3.10 -4.65 4.30
C ASP A 163 -4.43 -4.99 3.62
N LEU A 164 -5.46 -5.19 4.43
CA LEU A 164 -6.80 -5.57 3.97
C LEU A 164 -7.79 -4.45 4.28
N GLN A 165 -8.38 -3.88 3.23
CA GLN A 165 -9.56 -3.03 3.35
C GLN A 165 -10.79 -3.83 2.96
N LEU A 166 -11.53 -4.26 3.98
CA LEU A 166 -12.65 -5.19 3.86
C LEU A 166 -13.97 -4.48 3.53
N SER A 167 -14.85 -5.19 2.83
CA SER A 167 -16.25 -4.87 2.55
C SER A 167 -17.20 -5.77 3.38
N PHE A 168 -18.50 -5.45 3.53
CA PHE A 168 -19.44 -6.12 4.46
C PHE A 168 -20.06 -7.45 3.99
N VAL A 169 -20.40 -8.32 4.96
CA VAL A 169 -21.30 -9.52 4.88
C VAL A 169 -20.62 -10.71 4.14
N GLU A 170 -20.54 -11.98 4.56
CA GLU A 170 -21.04 -12.79 5.69
C GLU A 170 -20.12 -14.02 5.94
N TYR A 171 -20.65 -15.01 6.69
CA TYR A 171 -20.06 -16.22 7.28
C TYR A 171 -19.35 -17.18 6.32
N ASP A 172 -18.04 -17.37 6.54
CA ASP A 172 -17.46 -18.71 6.59
C ASP A 172 -16.22 -18.69 7.51
N HIS A 173 -16.05 -19.76 8.27
CA HIS A 173 -15.06 -19.87 9.34
C HIS A 173 -13.91 -20.74 8.88
N SER A 174 -12.94 -20.11 8.24
CA SER A 174 -11.66 -20.72 7.94
C SER A 174 -10.56 -19.95 8.66
N ASP A 175 -9.77 -20.66 9.45
CA ASP A 175 -8.55 -20.09 10.02
C ASP A 175 -7.56 -19.79 8.89
N ILE A 176 -6.94 -18.62 8.99
CA ILE A 176 -5.95 -18.10 8.06
C ILE A 176 -4.62 -18.08 8.80
N THR A 177 -3.74 -19.03 8.47
CA THR A 177 -2.39 -19.10 9.03
C THR A 177 -1.41 -18.37 8.12
N LEU A 178 -0.73 -17.36 8.66
CA LEU A 178 0.30 -16.60 7.95
C LEU A 178 1.59 -16.61 8.79
N PRO A 179 2.46 -17.62 8.59
CA PRO A 179 3.54 -17.92 9.54
C PRO A 179 4.64 -16.86 9.60
N CYS A 180 4.91 -16.19 8.48
CA CYS A 180 5.97 -15.18 8.35
C CYS A 180 5.46 -13.74 8.49
N LEU A 181 4.17 -13.55 8.81
CA LEU A 181 3.55 -12.22 8.77
C LEU A 181 4.03 -11.38 9.96
N GLU A 182 4.77 -10.32 9.67
CA GLU A 182 5.25 -9.39 10.69
C GLU A 182 4.34 -8.18 10.86
N SER A 183 3.56 -7.83 9.83
CA SER A 183 2.74 -6.63 9.79
C SER A 183 1.36 -6.88 9.21
N LEU A 184 0.31 -6.63 9.99
CA LEU A 184 -1.08 -6.76 9.58
C LEU A 184 -1.82 -5.42 9.77
N ALA A 185 -2.43 -4.93 8.71
CA ALA A 185 -3.34 -3.80 8.74
C ALA A 185 -4.73 -4.23 8.28
N LEU A 186 -5.74 -3.97 9.11
CA LEU A 186 -7.14 -4.16 8.77
C LEU A 186 -7.83 -2.80 8.69
N ASN A 187 -8.77 -2.65 7.78
CA ASN A 187 -9.58 -1.45 7.66
C ASN A 187 -10.97 -1.75 7.11
N ILE A 188 -11.98 -1.04 7.59
CA ILE A 188 -13.32 -0.99 6.99
C ILE A 188 -13.76 0.47 7.01
N PRO A 189 -14.01 1.09 5.84
CA PRO A 189 -14.31 2.51 5.76
C PRO A 189 -15.72 2.90 6.24
N ASP A 190 -16.70 1.98 6.24
CA ASP A 190 -18.10 2.34 6.55
C ASP A 190 -18.91 1.22 7.24
N PRO A 191 -18.77 0.97 8.56
CA PRO A 191 -19.48 -0.09 9.31
C PRO A 191 -21.01 -0.05 9.19
N LEU A 192 -21.57 -0.64 8.13
CA LEU A 192 -23.02 -0.78 7.90
C LEU A 192 -23.64 -2.02 8.58
N GLY A 193 -22.88 -2.74 9.41
CA GLY A 193 -23.35 -4.00 10.03
C GLY A 193 -22.72 -4.32 11.39
N PRO A 194 -23.23 -5.36 12.09
CA PRO A 194 -22.72 -5.77 13.40
C PRO A 194 -21.26 -6.18 13.29
N VAL A 195 -20.43 -5.66 14.19
CA VAL A 195 -18.99 -5.83 14.06
C VAL A 195 -18.57 -7.22 14.51
N ARG A 196 -17.84 -7.93 13.64
CA ARG A 196 -17.34 -9.29 13.90
C ARG A 196 -15.88 -9.25 14.36
N GLN A 197 -15.50 -10.26 15.15
CA GLN A 197 -14.13 -10.49 15.62
C GLN A 197 -13.28 -11.11 14.49
N TYR A 198 -13.03 -10.35 13.42
CA TYR A 198 -12.17 -10.82 12.31
C TYR A 198 -10.78 -11.22 12.76
N LEU A 199 -10.30 -10.61 13.85
CA LEU A 199 -9.00 -10.88 14.43
C LEU A 199 -8.83 -12.35 14.84
N ALA A 200 -9.89 -13.02 15.29
CA ALA A 200 -9.84 -14.41 15.74
C ALA A 200 -9.56 -15.42 14.61
N LEU A 201 -9.74 -15.02 13.34
CA LEU A 201 -9.53 -15.87 12.17
C LEU A 201 -8.05 -15.96 11.77
N PHE A 202 -7.21 -15.07 12.29
CA PHE A 202 -5.80 -15.00 11.91
C PHE A 202 -4.92 -15.72 12.93
N ILE A 203 -4.09 -16.65 12.45
CA ILE A 203 -3.01 -17.27 13.21
C ILE A 203 -1.69 -16.74 12.64
N THR A 204 -1.07 -15.82 13.38
CA THR A 204 0.06 -14.99 12.88
C THR A 204 1.21 -14.98 13.88
N PRO A 205 1.99 -16.06 14.02
CA PRO A 205 2.97 -16.22 15.08
C PRO A 205 4.14 -15.23 15.02
N ALA A 206 4.50 -14.75 13.82
CA ALA A 206 5.57 -13.78 13.65
C ALA A 206 5.12 -12.30 13.79
N LEU A 207 3.85 -12.04 14.16
CA LEU A 207 3.29 -10.69 14.08
C LEU A 207 3.92 -9.73 15.08
N ARG A 208 4.50 -8.65 14.57
CA ARG A 208 5.13 -7.57 15.35
C ARG A 208 4.32 -6.28 15.31
N ARG A 209 3.59 -6.01 14.23
CA ARG A 209 2.84 -4.77 14.03
C ARG A 209 1.40 -5.06 13.64
N LEU A 210 0.45 -4.55 14.42
CA LEU A 210 -0.99 -4.68 14.16
C LEU A 210 -1.63 -3.30 14.08
N ARG A 211 -2.29 -3.02 12.97
CA ARG A 211 -3.19 -1.88 12.80
C ARG A 211 -4.61 -2.40 12.64
N ILE A 212 -5.51 -1.98 13.52
CA ILE A 212 -6.88 -2.47 13.53
C ILE A 212 -7.87 -1.36 13.91
N PRO A 213 -9.04 -1.28 13.28
CA PRO A 213 -10.07 -0.35 13.71
C PRO A 213 -10.69 -0.82 15.02
N GLU A 214 -10.96 0.09 15.94
CA GLU A 214 -11.55 -0.21 17.25
C GLU A 214 -12.81 -1.06 17.13
N HIS A 215 -13.64 -0.76 16.12
CA HIS A 215 -14.89 -1.47 15.94
C HIS A 215 -14.68 -2.98 15.78
N PHE A 216 -13.61 -3.44 15.10
CA PHE A 216 -13.29 -4.87 14.88
C PHE A 216 -13.11 -5.69 16.16
N LEU A 217 -12.77 -5.02 17.25
CA LEU A 217 -12.43 -5.66 18.50
C LEU A 217 -13.69 -6.07 19.30
N GLY A 218 -14.86 -5.58 18.89
CA GLY A 218 -16.13 -5.87 19.54
C GLY A 218 -16.28 -5.17 20.90
N PRO A 219 -17.27 -5.58 21.73
CA PRO A 219 -17.61 -4.90 22.98
C PRO A 219 -16.53 -5.03 24.08
N ASP A 220 -15.71 -6.10 24.05
CA ASP A 220 -14.57 -6.27 24.96
C ASP A 220 -13.28 -6.38 24.16
N ALA A 221 -12.82 -5.22 23.73
CA ALA A 221 -11.67 -5.11 22.84
C ALA A 221 -10.36 -5.61 23.46
N ILE A 222 -10.19 -5.41 24.77
CA ILE A 222 -9.02 -5.87 25.51
C ILE A 222 -8.97 -7.40 25.51
N ARG A 223 -10.07 -8.05 25.87
CA ARG A 223 -10.15 -9.52 25.87
C ARG A 223 -9.92 -10.09 24.48
N SER A 224 -10.49 -9.48 23.43
CA SER A 224 -10.27 -9.90 22.04
C SER A 224 -8.79 -9.82 21.64
N LEU A 225 -8.10 -8.73 22.00
CA LEU A 225 -6.66 -8.57 21.72
C LEU A 225 -5.80 -9.55 22.52
N THR A 226 -6.07 -9.73 23.82
CA THR A 226 -5.33 -10.69 24.66
C THR A 226 -5.53 -12.11 24.15
N ALA A 227 -6.76 -12.49 23.80
CA ALA A 227 -7.05 -13.80 23.21
C ALA A 227 -6.29 -13.99 21.90
N PHE A 228 -6.30 -13.00 21.00
CA PHE A 228 -5.56 -13.06 19.74
C PHE A 228 -4.04 -13.23 19.94
N ILE A 229 -3.43 -12.42 20.82
CA ILE A 229 -1.98 -12.49 21.10
C ILE A 229 -1.63 -13.88 21.65
N THR A 230 -2.45 -14.40 22.57
CA THR A 230 -2.25 -15.72 23.17
C THR A 230 -2.42 -16.84 22.14
N THR A 231 -3.47 -16.79 21.33
CA THR A 231 -3.78 -17.82 20.31
C THR A 231 -2.78 -17.82 19.17
N SER A 232 -2.36 -16.64 18.69
CA SER A 232 -1.33 -16.53 17.65
C SER A 232 0.07 -16.83 18.19
N GLY A 233 0.31 -16.70 19.50
CA GLY A 233 1.63 -16.84 20.11
C GLY A 233 2.61 -15.76 19.66
N CYS A 234 2.12 -14.58 19.30
CA CYS A 234 2.93 -13.52 18.71
C CYS A 234 3.45 -12.52 19.76
N GLU A 235 4.62 -11.95 19.49
CA GLU A 235 5.23 -10.89 20.31
C GLU A 235 4.97 -9.52 19.70
N LEU A 236 3.77 -9.00 19.94
CA LEU A 236 3.33 -7.76 19.34
C LEU A 236 4.15 -6.57 19.88
N GLN A 237 4.89 -5.90 19.00
CA GLN A 237 5.75 -4.76 19.32
C GLN A 237 5.01 -3.43 19.16
N GLU A 238 4.14 -3.33 18.16
CA GLU A 238 3.38 -2.12 17.87
C GLU A 238 1.90 -2.44 17.63
N LEU A 239 1.03 -1.74 18.35
CA LEU A 239 -0.41 -1.78 18.17
C LEU A 239 -0.93 -0.37 17.85
N HIS A 240 -1.61 -0.25 16.72
CA HIS A 240 -2.28 0.98 16.29
C HIS A 240 -3.78 0.76 16.19
N ILE A 241 -4.56 1.46 17.03
CA ILE A 241 -6.01 1.37 17.03
C ILE A 241 -6.60 2.63 16.37
N THR A 242 -7.39 2.45 15.30
CA THR A 242 -8.09 3.56 14.62
C THR A 242 -9.55 3.61 15.05
N GLY A 243 -10.08 4.75 15.49
CA GLY A 243 -11.48 4.78 15.95
C GLY A 243 -11.96 6.10 16.50
N LYS A 244 -13.23 6.15 16.92
CA LYS A 244 -13.83 7.31 17.60
C LYS A 244 -13.48 7.24 19.09
N GLN A 245 -12.18 7.32 19.43
CA GLN A 245 -11.75 7.09 20.81
C GLN A 245 -12.03 8.28 21.74
N SER A 246 -12.61 7.97 22.91
CA SER A 246 -12.64 8.81 24.11
C SER A 246 -11.41 8.51 24.98
N ILE A 247 -10.86 9.51 25.68
CA ILE A 247 -9.60 9.44 26.46
C ILE A 247 -9.53 8.31 27.53
N PRO A 248 -10.61 7.90 28.23
CA PRO A 248 -10.56 6.88 29.29
C PRO A 248 -10.22 5.46 28.84
N SER A 249 -10.29 5.16 27.54
CA SER A 249 -10.00 3.82 27.01
C SER A 249 -8.49 3.53 26.97
N LYS A 250 -7.65 4.56 26.79
CA LYS A 250 -6.20 4.41 26.52
C LYS A 250 -5.41 3.82 27.70
N SER A 251 -5.72 4.24 28.93
CA SER A 251 -5.04 3.73 30.13
C SER A 251 -5.34 2.26 30.36
N ARG A 252 -6.61 1.84 30.15
CA ARG A 252 -7.03 0.44 30.26
C ARG A 252 -6.30 -0.47 29.27
N TYR A 253 -6.11 -0.03 28.03
CA TYR A 253 -5.31 -0.78 27.06
C TYR A 253 -3.84 -0.91 27.49
N ARG A 254 -3.21 0.16 28.02
CA ARG A 254 -1.82 0.09 28.50
C ARG A 254 -1.65 -0.85 29.68
N GLU A 255 -2.60 -0.85 30.61
CA GLU A 255 -2.57 -1.72 31.79
C GLU A 255 -2.74 -3.20 31.38
N ALA A 256 -3.71 -3.49 30.51
CA ALA A 256 -3.99 -4.86 30.11
C ALA A 256 -3.00 -5.43 29.08
N LEU A 257 -2.43 -4.59 28.20
CA LEU A 257 -1.52 -4.99 27.12
C LEU A 257 -0.09 -4.49 27.39
N HIS A 258 0.37 -4.68 28.62
CA HIS A 258 1.71 -4.25 29.06
C HIS A 258 2.86 -4.90 28.30
N SER A 259 2.63 -6.05 27.66
CA SER A 259 3.61 -6.72 26.80
C SER A 259 3.83 -6.02 25.45
N VAL A 260 2.93 -5.13 25.03
CA VAL A 260 3.03 -4.41 23.75
C VAL A 260 3.90 -3.18 23.92
N GLY A 261 5.03 -3.13 23.21
CA GLY A 261 6.04 -2.07 23.34
C GLY A 261 5.51 -0.67 23.00
N ARG A 262 4.81 -0.53 21.88
CA ARG A 262 4.27 0.76 21.39
C ARG A 262 2.78 0.66 21.13
N LEU A 263 2.01 1.42 21.92
CA LEU A 263 0.57 1.57 21.76
C LEU A 263 0.24 2.97 21.23
N SER A 264 -0.43 3.04 20.09
CA SER A 264 -0.81 4.29 19.43
C SER A 264 -2.28 4.29 19.00
N PHE A 265 -2.85 5.49 18.92
CA PHE A 265 -4.27 5.68 18.60
C PHE A 265 -4.42 6.83 17.62
N SER A 266 -5.28 6.68 16.62
CA SER A 266 -5.67 7.76 15.73
C SER A 266 -7.19 7.86 15.61
N ARG A 267 -7.68 9.06 15.34
CA ARG A 267 -9.08 9.26 14.94
C ARG A 267 -9.23 8.77 13.50
N SER A 268 -10.34 8.09 13.22
CA SER A 268 -10.71 7.73 11.85
C SER A 268 -11.07 9.01 11.10
N TYR A 269 -10.10 9.62 10.42
CA TYR A 269 -10.37 10.62 9.40
C TYR A 269 -10.61 9.88 8.09
N HIS A 270 -11.78 10.08 7.49
CA HIS A 270 -12.03 9.64 6.13
C HIS A 270 -10.90 10.13 5.22
N ASN A 271 -10.36 9.25 4.39
CA ASN A 271 -9.43 9.53 3.29
C ASN A 271 -7.97 9.86 3.62
N GLN A 272 -7.40 9.40 4.74
CA GLN A 272 -5.95 9.24 4.74
C GLN A 272 -5.60 7.91 4.07
N PRO A 273 -4.94 7.87 2.89
CA PRO A 273 -4.26 6.65 2.48
C PRO A 273 -3.36 6.25 3.65
N PRO A 274 -3.23 4.95 3.99
CA PRO A 274 -2.24 4.58 5.00
C PRO A 274 -0.94 5.23 4.55
N SER A 275 -0.42 6.14 5.38
CA SER A 275 0.95 6.60 5.25
C SER A 275 1.75 5.32 5.07
N GLU A 276 2.47 5.23 3.94
CA GLU A 276 3.38 4.14 3.67
C GLU A 276 4.04 3.79 4.99
N PHE A 277 3.84 2.55 5.46
CA PHE A 277 4.59 2.01 6.58
C PHE A 277 6.02 2.50 6.42
N ASP A 278 6.51 3.22 7.42
CA ASP A 278 7.82 3.85 7.48
C ASP A 278 8.87 3.08 6.66
N VAL A 279 9.04 3.46 5.40
CA VAL A 279 10.30 3.28 4.70
C VAL A 279 11.13 4.44 5.18
N VAL A 280 11.76 4.27 6.35
CA VAL A 280 12.84 5.10 6.91
C VAL A 280 12.86 6.51 6.33
N ALA A 281 12.13 7.44 6.95
CA ALA A 281 12.40 8.85 6.77
C ALA A 281 13.83 9.11 7.28
N ILE A 282 14.80 9.19 6.37
CA ILE A 282 16.12 9.76 6.68
C ILE A 282 15.89 11.28 6.85
N PRO A 283 16.40 11.93 7.91
CA PRO A 283 16.26 13.36 8.06
C PRO A 283 16.97 14.03 6.88
N VAL A 284 16.23 14.78 6.07
CA VAL A 284 16.87 15.76 5.19
C VAL A 284 17.35 16.88 6.11
N ALA A 285 18.65 16.91 6.34
CA ALA A 285 19.31 18.12 6.81
C ALA A 285 19.07 19.19 5.75
N ILE A 286 18.17 20.12 6.03
CA ILE A 286 18.14 21.39 5.32
C ILE A 286 19.27 22.19 5.95
N GLU A 287 20.44 22.18 5.30
CA GLU A 287 21.40 23.26 5.49
C GLU A 287 20.69 24.56 5.07
N SER A 288 20.40 25.37 6.07
CA SER A 288 19.95 26.74 5.90
C SER A 288 21.20 27.58 5.76
N ASP A 289 21.59 27.84 4.51
CA ASP A 289 22.53 28.88 4.17
C ASP A 289 21.93 29.73 3.05
N SER A 290 21.36 30.86 3.45
CA SER A 290 21.50 32.11 2.71
C SER A 290 20.90 33.23 3.56
N ASP A 291 21.81 33.93 4.24
CA ASP A 291 21.71 35.35 4.52
C ASP A 291 21.11 36.11 3.33
N SER A 292 20.12 36.96 3.61
CA SER A 292 19.93 38.21 2.86
C SER A 292 19.03 39.16 3.66
N ASP A 293 19.72 40.10 4.31
CA ASP A 293 19.42 41.51 4.44
C ASP A 293 18.02 41.98 4.89
N LEU A 294 18.05 42.53 6.10
CA LEU A 294 17.15 43.55 6.63
C LEU A 294 17.26 44.84 5.79
N SER A 295 16.14 45.26 5.19
CA SER A 295 15.86 46.69 5.00
C SER A 295 14.35 46.95 5.03
N ASP A 296 13.90 47.35 6.22
CA ASP A 296 13.12 48.55 6.49
C ASP A 296 12.40 49.23 5.29
N ASN A 297 11.06 49.29 5.33
CA ASN A 297 10.32 50.57 5.40
C ASN A 297 8.79 50.42 5.24
N THR A 298 8.10 50.84 6.30
CA THR A 298 6.95 51.78 6.34
C THR A 298 5.66 51.51 5.55
N SER A 299 4.57 51.30 6.31
CA SER A 299 3.19 51.72 5.98
C SER A 299 3.11 53.25 5.75
N PRO A 300 2.08 53.75 5.03
CA PRO A 300 0.77 54.07 5.65
C PRO A 300 -0.39 53.58 4.76
N ASP A 301 -1.53 53.09 5.27
CA ASP A 301 -2.61 53.76 6.02
C ASP A 301 -3.41 54.79 5.20
N SER A 302 -4.75 54.74 5.37
CA SER A 302 -5.84 55.61 4.83
C SER A 302 -6.08 55.59 3.30
N GLU A 303 -7.28 55.73 2.74
CA GLU A 303 -8.67 55.90 3.17
C GLU A 303 -9.52 55.80 1.87
N GLU A 304 -10.81 55.49 2.03
CA GLU A 304 -12.01 55.97 1.29
C GLU A 304 -11.88 56.55 -0.13
N GLU A 305 -12.72 56.09 -1.07
CA GLU A 305 -13.92 56.83 -1.53
C GLU A 305 -14.63 56.11 -2.70
N ASP A 306 -15.95 56.25 -2.67
CA ASP A 306 -16.93 55.84 -3.67
C ASP A 306 -16.67 56.42 -5.08
N TYR A 307 -17.00 55.65 -6.12
CA TYR A 307 -17.99 55.98 -7.18
C TYR A 307 -18.04 54.88 -8.26
#